data_AF-A0A7S2FTY1-F1
#
_entry.id   AF-A0A7S2FTY1-F1
#
_cell.length_a   1.000
_cell.length_b   1.000
_cell.length_c   1.000
_cell.angle_alpha   90.00
_cell.angle_beta   90.00
_cell.angle_gamma   90.00
#
_symmetry.space_group_name_H-M   'P 1'
#
loop_
_entity.id
_entity.type
_entity.pdbx_description
1 polymer ?
#
loop_
_entity_poly.entity_id
_entity_poly.type
_entity_poly.pdbx_seq_one_letter_code
_entity_poly.pdbx_strand_id
1 'polypeptide(L)'
;CGLTDYLTKENFFLPLCERHGLLGDEGFVRTEELAALNKMGLDQNGARACSMYQVWCFEILRQEQMRVASDIGGASFSAPVHARLMNEVSDIGNRIKRLFACRFQVLPFIYTHLVSVTSTLYLLSTAFMSGLYFTPSSDISFGFIFPLISVCMASLTTFGLLEVGNTILDPFGEDAEDFALLHFVEY
;
A
#
# COMPACT_ATOMS: atom_id res chain seq x y z
N CYS A 1 -3.84 4.16 12.46
CA CYS A 1 -3.54 3.08 11.50
C CYS A 1 -3.88 3.59 10.12
N GLY A 2 -2.92 3.57 9.20
CA GLY A 2 -2.98 4.49 8.07
C GLY A 2 -2.28 3.98 6.82
N LEU A 3 -2.42 2.68 6.53
CA LEU A 3 -2.17 2.17 5.17
C LEU A 3 -3.46 2.27 4.34
N THR A 4 -4.56 1.70 4.82
CA THR A 4 -5.90 1.78 4.21
C THR A 4 -6.99 2.00 5.24
N ASP A 5 -8.17 2.43 4.79
CA ASP A 5 -9.34 2.57 5.65
C ASP A 5 -9.84 1.18 6.12
N TYR A 6 -9.46 0.13 5.39
CA TYR A 6 -9.72 -1.26 5.71
C TYR A 6 -8.82 -1.81 6.84
N LEU A 7 -7.52 -1.47 6.81
CA LEU A 7 -6.55 -1.91 7.82
C LEU A 7 -6.52 -0.98 9.03
N THR A 8 -7.56 -1.12 9.85
CA THR A 8 -7.69 -0.35 11.10
C THR A 8 -6.81 -0.90 12.21
N LYS A 9 -6.69 -0.13 13.30
CA LYS A 9 -6.01 -0.57 14.52
C LYS A 9 -6.63 -1.84 15.10
N GLU A 10 -7.95 -1.92 15.03
CA GLU A 10 -8.77 -2.97 15.61
C GLU A 10 -8.74 -4.23 14.76
N ASN A 11 -8.74 -4.09 13.43
CA ASN A 11 -8.77 -5.23 12.52
C ASN A 11 -7.39 -5.83 12.26
N PHE A 12 -6.34 -5.01 12.18
CA PHE A 12 -5.01 -5.46 11.76
C PHE A 12 -3.98 -5.48 12.91
N PHE A 13 -3.77 -4.34 13.56
CA PHE A 13 -2.65 -4.21 14.49
C PHE A 13 -2.87 -4.95 15.82
N LEU A 14 -4.07 -4.86 16.40
CA LEU A 14 -4.38 -5.52 17.68
C LEU A 14 -4.29 -7.06 17.57
N PRO A 15 -4.96 -7.72 16.61
CA PRO A 15 -4.87 -9.18 16.47
C PRO A 15 -3.45 -9.66 16.17
N LEU A 16 -2.70 -8.91 15.35
CA LEU A 16 -1.31 -9.22 15.04
C LEU A 16 -0.43 -9.18 16.31
N CYS A 17 -0.61 -8.12 17.10
CA CYS A 17 0.20 -7.94 18.29
C CYS A 17 -0.15 -8.94 19.40
N GLU A 18 -1.41 -9.36 19.49
CA GLU A 18 -1.86 -10.44 20.37
C GLU A 18 -1.27 -11.79 19.93
N ARG A 19 -1.39 -12.14 18.64
CA ARG A 19 -0.91 -13.42 18.11
C ARG A 19 0.59 -13.65 18.24
N HIS A 20 1.40 -12.61 18.01
CA HIS A 20 2.86 -12.71 18.09
C HIS A 20 3.42 -12.33 19.46
N GLY A 21 2.57 -12.09 20.46
CA GLY A 21 3.02 -11.69 21.81
C GLY A 21 3.78 -10.36 21.82
N LEU A 22 3.69 -9.56 20.74
CA LEU A 22 4.29 -8.22 20.65
C LEU A 22 3.67 -7.27 21.68
N LEU A 23 2.48 -7.62 22.18
CA LEU A 23 1.81 -6.90 23.25
C LEU A 23 2.30 -7.22 24.68
N GLY A 24 3.05 -8.30 24.91
CA GLY A 24 3.69 -8.65 26.20
C GLY A 24 2.73 -8.71 27.42
N ASP A 25 2.86 -9.71 28.27
CA ASP A 25 2.01 -9.86 29.48
C ASP A 25 2.19 -8.76 30.57
N GLU A 26 3.04 -7.76 30.36
CA GLU A 26 3.32 -6.71 31.35
C GLU A 26 2.46 -5.46 31.15
N GLY A 27 1.21 -5.54 31.60
CA GLY A 27 0.19 -4.49 31.55
C GLY A 27 0.44 -3.21 32.38
N PHE A 28 1.67 -2.91 32.80
CA PHE A 28 1.97 -1.75 33.67
C PHE A 28 2.88 -0.70 33.03
N VAL A 29 3.92 -1.10 32.28
CA VAL A 29 4.85 -0.14 31.63
C VAL A 29 4.21 0.51 30.39
N ARG A 30 3.27 -0.20 29.75
CA ARG A 30 2.64 0.23 28.50
C ARG A 30 1.56 1.30 28.67
N THR A 31 0.92 1.38 29.83
CA THR A 31 -0.20 2.31 30.09
C THR A 31 0.28 3.75 30.23
N GLU A 32 1.47 3.97 30.80
CA GLU A 32 2.06 5.32 30.89
C GLU A 32 2.60 5.80 29.53
N GLU A 33 3.24 4.93 28.75
CA GLU A 33 3.67 5.28 27.39
C GLU A 33 2.45 5.52 26.49
N LEU A 34 1.45 4.64 26.45
CA LEU A 34 0.21 4.85 25.69
C LEU A 34 -0.55 6.09 26.14
N ALA A 35 -0.60 6.39 27.45
CA ALA A 35 -1.26 7.58 27.97
C ALA A 35 -0.48 8.87 27.63
N ALA A 36 0.86 8.85 27.73
CA ALA A 36 1.71 9.96 27.30
C ALA A 36 1.61 10.20 25.80
N LEU A 37 1.52 9.13 25.00
CA LEU A 37 1.36 9.17 23.54
C LEU A 37 -0.01 9.72 23.14
N ASN A 38 -1.09 9.27 23.78
CA ASN A 38 -2.44 9.81 23.55
C ASN A 38 -2.54 11.28 23.95
N LYS A 39 -1.88 11.69 25.04
CA LYS A 39 -1.90 13.08 25.53
C LYS A 39 -1.17 14.06 24.61
N MET A 40 -0.20 13.59 23.82
CA MET A 40 0.53 14.43 22.86
C MET A 40 -0.13 14.52 21.47
N GLY A 41 -1.22 13.79 21.19
CA GLY A 41 -1.95 13.89 19.92
C GLY A 41 -1.16 13.51 18.67
N LEU A 42 -0.06 12.77 18.83
CA LEU A 42 0.98 12.62 17.80
C LEU A 42 0.80 11.40 16.87
N ASP A 43 -0.26 10.60 16.98
CA ASP A 43 -0.35 9.35 16.20
C ASP A 43 -1.78 8.87 15.89
N GLN A 44 -2.42 9.47 14.89
CA GLN A 44 -3.67 8.91 14.34
C GLN A 44 -3.41 7.89 13.21
N ASN A 45 -2.27 7.96 12.52
CA ASN A 45 -2.08 7.28 11.23
C ASN A 45 -1.02 6.16 11.22
N GLY A 46 -0.33 5.84 12.32
CA GLY A 46 0.57 4.68 12.39
C GLY A 46 1.95 4.86 11.74
N ALA A 47 2.22 6.01 11.11
CA ALA A 47 3.55 6.37 10.64
C ALA A 47 4.57 6.45 11.81
N ARG A 48 4.10 6.78 13.02
CA ARG A 48 4.94 6.80 14.21
C ARG A 48 5.25 5.39 14.72
N ALA A 49 4.32 4.43 14.63
CA ALA A 49 4.59 3.03 14.95
C ALA A 49 5.76 2.46 14.14
N CYS A 50 5.88 2.81 12.86
CA CYS A 50 7.05 2.48 12.04
C CYS A 50 8.35 3.09 12.59
N SER A 51 8.31 4.38 12.99
CA SER A 51 9.49 5.03 13.59
C SER A 51 9.87 4.42 14.94
N MET A 52 8.88 4.01 15.74
CA MET A 52 9.10 3.38 17.05
C MET A 52 9.67 1.97 16.90
N TYR A 53 9.21 1.19 15.91
CA TYR A 53 9.82 -0.08 15.55
C TYR A 53 11.31 0.10 15.20
N GLN A 54 11.64 1.08 14.35
CA GLN A 54 13.01 1.35 13.96
C GLN A 54 13.89 1.72 15.16
N VAL A 55 13.41 2.59 16.06
CA VAL A 55 14.11 2.98 17.29
C VAL A 55 14.30 1.78 18.22
N TRP A 56 13.27 0.94 18.38
CA TRP A 56 13.34 -0.26 19.20
C TRP A 56 14.36 -1.28 18.66
N CYS A 57 14.39 -1.53 17.35
CA CYS A 57 15.39 -2.40 16.73
C CYS A 57 16.83 -1.87 16.93
N PHE A 58 17.03 -0.55 16.78
CA PHE A 58 18.34 0.06 17.04
C PHE A 58 18.74 -0.05 18.51
N GLU A 59 17.79 0.09 19.43
CA GLU A 59 18.04 -0.05 20.86
C GLU A 59 18.41 -1.48 21.24
N ILE A 60 17.74 -2.50 20.68
CA ILE A 60 18.12 -3.91 20.87
C ILE A 60 19.53 -4.17 20.37
N LEU A 61 19.84 -3.72 19.14
CA LEU A 61 21.19 -3.91 18.58
C LEU A 61 22.27 -3.21 19.43
N ARG A 62 21.96 -2.03 19.99
CA ARG A 62 22.83 -1.30 20.90
C ARG A 62 23.03 -2.05 22.23
N GLN A 63 21.96 -2.57 22.81
CA GLN A 63 22.01 -3.32 24.07
C GLN A 63 22.81 -4.62 23.93
N GLU A 64 22.60 -5.36 22.84
CA GLU A 64 23.38 -6.57 22.54
C GLU A 64 24.87 -6.26 22.33
N GLN A 65 25.19 -5.15 21.67
CA GLN A 65 26.59 -4.71 21.54
C GLN A 65 27.22 -4.37 22.90
N MET A 66 26.50 -3.67 23.79
CA MET A 66 27.00 -3.32 25.12
C MET A 66 27.14 -4.52 26.04
N ARG A 67 26.18 -5.47 25.98
CA ARG A 67 26.19 -6.70 26.77
C ARG A 67 27.37 -7.59 26.41
N VAL A 68 27.68 -7.72 25.12
CA VAL A 68 28.83 -8.50 24.66
C VAL A 68 30.16 -7.78 24.93
N ALA A 69 30.16 -6.44 25.01
CA ALA A 69 31.35 -5.68 25.43
C ALA A 69 31.67 -5.84 26.94
N SER A 70 30.67 -6.15 27.78
CA SER A 70 30.88 -6.42 29.22
C SER A 70 31.33 -7.85 29.54
N ASP A 71 31.01 -8.83 28.70
CA ASP A 71 31.43 -10.22 28.90
C ASP A 71 32.85 -10.46 28.36
N ILE A 72 33.81 -10.63 29.28
CA ILE A 72 35.22 -10.94 29.02
C ILE A 72 35.31 -12.31 28.31
N GLY A 73 35.17 -12.35 26.99
CA GLY A 73 35.32 -13.56 26.18
C GLY A 73 34.07 -14.05 25.44
N GLY A 74 32.95 -13.32 25.52
CA GLY A 74 31.77 -13.60 24.67
C GLY A 74 32.02 -13.20 23.23
N ALA A 75 31.60 -14.02 22.26
CA ALA A 75 31.78 -13.77 20.84
C ALA A 75 31.11 -12.43 20.41
N SER A 76 31.89 -11.36 20.42
CA SER A 76 31.50 -10.05 19.90
C SER A 76 31.02 -10.19 18.46
N PHE A 77 29.83 -9.67 18.17
CA PHE A 77 29.48 -9.38 16.79
C PHE A 77 30.58 -8.51 16.21
N SER A 78 31.31 -9.06 15.24
CA SER A 78 32.35 -8.33 14.52
C SER A 78 31.78 -6.98 14.08
N ALA A 79 32.50 -5.87 14.32
CA ALA A 79 32.08 -4.52 13.93
C ALA A 79 31.44 -4.43 12.52
N PRO A 80 31.95 -5.12 11.47
CA PRO A 80 31.29 -5.19 10.16
C PRO A 80 29.91 -5.86 10.17
N VAL A 81 29.66 -6.86 11.00
CA VAL A 81 28.35 -7.53 11.12
C VAL A 81 27.33 -6.61 11.79
N HIS A 82 27.74 -5.90 12.85
CA HIS A 82 26.88 -4.92 13.50
C HIS A 82 26.50 -3.76 12.55
N ALA A 83 27.46 -3.25 11.78
CA ALA A 83 27.21 -2.22 10.77
C ALA A 83 26.24 -2.71 9.68
N ARG A 84 26.34 -3.98 9.25
CA ARG A 84 25.38 -4.58 8.32
C ARG A 84 23.98 -4.67 8.91
N LEU A 85 23.84 -5.15 10.14
CA LEU A 85 22.54 -5.23 10.81
C LEU A 85 21.87 -3.86 10.98
N MET A 86 22.64 -2.83 11.33
CA MET A 86 22.14 -1.45 11.40
C MET A 86 21.64 -0.94 10.05
N ASN A 87 22.33 -1.27 8.95
CA ASN A 87 21.88 -0.92 7.61
C ASN A 87 20.58 -1.65 7.23
N GLU A 88 20.47 -2.95 7.51
CA GLU A 88 19.26 -3.72 7.22
C GLU A 88 18.04 -3.17 7.99
N VAL A 89 18.20 -2.83 9.28
CA VAL A 89 17.14 -2.20 10.08
C VAL A 89 16.72 -0.85 9.48
N SER A 90 17.70 -0.05 9.02
CA SER A 90 17.44 1.22 8.34
C SER A 90 16.66 1.03 7.04
N ASP A 91 17.05 0.04 6.23
CA ASP A 91 16.42 -0.27 4.96
C ASP A 91 14.98 -0.76 5.13
N ILE A 92 14.72 -1.63 6.10
CA ILE A 92 13.36 -2.05 6.45
C ILE A 92 12.53 -0.83 6.88
N GLY A 93 13.07 0.02 7.77
CA GLY A 93 12.40 1.25 8.21
C GLY A 93 12.07 2.19 7.04
N ASN A 94 12.98 2.35 6.09
CA ASN A 94 12.77 3.18 4.90
C ASN A 94 11.71 2.60 3.96
N ARG A 95 11.67 1.27 3.77
CA ARG A 95 10.64 0.59 2.97
C ARG A 95 9.25 0.77 3.58
N ILE A 96 9.11 0.61 4.89
CA ILE A 96 7.84 0.82 5.58
C ILE A 96 7.42 2.29 5.49
N LYS A 97 8.33 3.25 5.69
CA LYS A 97 8.02 4.68 5.52
C LYS A 97 7.56 5.04 4.10
N ARG A 98 8.19 4.46 3.07
CA ARG A 98 7.77 4.64 1.68
C ARG A 98 6.34 4.14 1.45
N LEU A 99 5.98 3.00 2.04
CA LEU A 99 4.63 2.45 1.99
C LEU A 99 3.59 3.43 2.55
N PHE A 100 3.88 4.05 3.69
CA PHE A 100 3.02 5.10 4.26
C PHE A 100 3.01 6.37 3.41
N ALA A 101 4.14 6.74 2.80
CA ALA A 101 4.22 7.93 1.94
C ALA A 101 3.37 7.79 0.67
N CYS A 102 3.25 6.57 0.11
CA CYS A 102 2.39 6.30 -1.05
C CYS A 102 0.93 6.68 -0.81
N ARG A 103 0.40 6.50 0.42
CA ARG A 103 -0.96 6.93 0.77
C ARG A 103 -1.15 8.45 0.70
N PHE A 104 -0.14 9.22 1.10
CA PHE A 104 -0.23 10.68 1.11
C PHE A 104 0.05 11.30 -0.26
N GLN A 105 0.69 10.55 -1.17
CA GLN A 105 0.93 10.94 -2.55
C GLN A 105 -0.24 10.52 -3.44
N VAL A 106 -1.45 11.00 -3.13
CA VAL A 106 -2.61 10.80 -4.00
C VAL A 106 -2.35 11.47 -5.35
N LEU A 107 -2.73 10.76 -6.43
CA LEU A 107 -2.74 11.35 -7.76
C LEU A 107 -3.58 12.64 -7.73
N PRO A 108 -3.06 13.77 -8.23
CA PRO A 108 -3.83 15.00 -8.23
C PRO A 108 -5.16 14.77 -8.93
N PHE A 109 -6.25 15.15 -8.27
CA PHE A 109 -7.64 14.97 -8.71
C PHE A 109 -7.87 15.33 -10.18
N ILE A 110 -7.19 16.35 -10.68
CA ILE A 110 -7.30 16.78 -12.09
C ILE A 110 -6.90 15.66 -13.07
N TYR A 111 -5.93 14.80 -12.74
CA TYR A 111 -5.49 13.74 -13.64
C TYR A 111 -6.55 12.64 -13.81
N THR A 112 -7.21 12.21 -12.74
CA THR A 112 -8.25 11.17 -12.82
C THR A 112 -9.45 11.66 -13.62
N HIS A 113 -9.85 12.92 -13.41
CA HIS A 113 -10.92 13.55 -14.20
C HIS A 113 -10.54 13.78 -15.66
N LEU A 114 -9.31 14.21 -15.93
CA LEU A 114 -8.84 14.41 -17.30
C LEU A 114 -8.85 13.10 -18.09
N VAL A 115 -8.38 12.01 -17.48
CA VAL A 115 -8.40 10.67 -18.10
C VAL A 115 -9.83 10.22 -18.36
N SER A 116 -10.73 10.33 -17.36
CA SER A 116 -12.14 9.96 -17.52
C SER A 116 -12.85 10.74 -18.63
N VAL A 117 -12.66 12.07 -18.68
CA VAL A 117 -13.24 12.92 -19.73
C VAL A 117 -12.68 12.56 -21.10
N THR A 118 -11.37 12.35 -21.22
CA THR A 118 -10.72 12.02 -22.50
C THR A 118 -11.18 10.66 -23.02
N SER A 119 -11.27 9.66 -22.15
CA SER A 119 -11.80 8.33 -22.49
C SER A 119 -13.26 8.40 -22.94
N THR A 120 -14.09 9.19 -22.25
CA THR A 120 -15.50 9.37 -22.62
C THR A 120 -15.64 10.07 -23.97
N LEU A 121 -14.87 11.12 -24.23
CA LEU A 121 -14.86 11.82 -25.51
C LEU A 121 -14.36 10.93 -26.65
N TYR A 122 -13.35 10.08 -26.40
CA TYR A 122 -12.86 9.10 -27.35
C TYR A 122 -13.95 8.09 -27.74
N LEU A 123 -14.64 7.51 -26.76
CA LEU A 123 -15.73 6.57 -27.01
C LEU A 123 -16.92 7.23 -27.73
N LEU A 124 -17.30 8.44 -27.31
CA LEU A 124 -18.37 9.20 -27.95
C LEU A 124 -18.04 9.51 -29.42
N SER A 125 -16.82 9.96 -29.69
CA SER A 125 -16.35 10.25 -31.04
C SER A 125 -16.29 8.99 -31.90
N THR A 126 -15.84 7.88 -31.32
CA THR A 126 -15.78 6.57 -32.00
C THR A 126 -17.18 6.08 -32.35
N ALA A 127 -18.13 6.12 -31.42
CA ALA A 127 -19.52 5.75 -31.65
C ALA A 127 -20.18 6.66 -32.71
N PHE A 128 -19.94 7.96 -32.65
CA PHE A 128 -20.46 8.92 -33.62
C PHE A 128 -19.91 8.65 -35.03
N MET A 129 -18.61 8.41 -35.17
CA MET A 129 -17.98 8.08 -36.45
C MET A 129 -18.49 6.76 -37.01
N SER A 130 -18.63 5.73 -36.18
CA SER A 130 -19.24 4.45 -36.59
C SER A 130 -20.68 4.61 -37.06
N GLY A 131 -21.45 5.53 -36.47
CA GLY A 131 -22.79 5.88 -36.92
C GLY A 131 -22.81 6.67 -38.23
N LEU A 132 -21.87 7.61 -38.44
CA LEU A 132 -21.77 8.40 -39.68
C LEU A 132 -21.38 7.54 -40.89
N TYR A 133 -20.48 6.57 -40.70
CA TYR A 133 -20.06 5.66 -41.77
C TYR A 133 -21.01 4.46 -41.94
N PHE A 134 -22.17 4.49 -41.29
CA PHE A 134 -23.19 3.47 -41.48
C PHE A 134 -23.73 3.53 -42.92
N THR A 135 -23.39 2.53 -43.72
CA THR A 135 -23.84 2.43 -45.10
C THR A 135 -25.02 1.46 -45.17
N PRO A 136 -26.27 1.93 -45.29
CA PRO A 136 -27.43 1.04 -45.27
C PRO A 136 -27.52 0.13 -46.50
N SER A 137 -26.80 0.48 -47.57
CA SER A 137 -26.80 -0.26 -48.84
C SER A 137 -25.73 -1.35 -48.93
N SER A 138 -24.87 -1.51 -47.91
CA SER A 138 -23.85 -2.56 -47.89
C SER A 138 -24.36 -3.83 -47.21
N ASP A 139 -23.66 -4.95 -47.42
CA ASP A 139 -23.95 -6.20 -46.73
C ASP A 139 -23.97 -6.00 -45.22
N ILE A 140 -24.94 -6.63 -44.54
CA ILE A 140 -25.18 -6.51 -43.08
C ILE A 140 -23.89 -6.69 -42.27
N SER A 141 -23.00 -7.59 -42.71
CA SER A 141 -21.70 -7.82 -42.08
C SER A 141 -20.82 -6.55 -42.04
N PHE A 142 -20.73 -5.83 -43.15
CA PHE A 142 -19.92 -4.61 -43.28
C PHE A 142 -20.67 -3.36 -42.81
N GLY A 143 -21.98 -3.28 -43.06
CA GLY A 143 -22.80 -2.14 -42.68
C GLY A 143 -23.06 -2.06 -41.19
N PHE A 144 -23.20 -3.19 -40.49
CA PHE A 144 -23.67 -3.22 -39.10
C PHE A 144 -22.78 -4.04 -38.16
N ILE A 145 -22.44 -5.28 -38.52
CA ILE A 145 -21.76 -6.20 -37.59
C ILE A 145 -20.33 -5.74 -37.28
N PHE A 146 -19.51 -5.39 -38.28
CA PHE A 146 -18.14 -4.94 -38.05
C PHE A 146 -18.05 -3.62 -37.27
N PRO A 147 -18.83 -2.57 -37.60
CA PRO A 147 -18.87 -1.34 -36.79
C PRO A 147 -19.31 -1.61 -35.35
N LEU A 148 -20.31 -2.47 -35.13
CA LEU A 148 -20.77 -2.84 -33.79
C LEU A 148 -19.67 -3.52 -32.98
N ILE A 149 -19.00 -4.53 -33.56
CA ILE A 149 -17.86 -5.20 -32.92
C ILE A 149 -16.74 -4.22 -32.63
N SER A 150 -16.44 -3.29 -33.54
CA SER A 150 -15.41 -2.28 -33.36
C SER A 150 -15.71 -1.35 -32.18
N VAL A 151 -16.95 -0.86 -32.05
CA VAL A 151 -17.38 -0.03 -30.91
C VAL A 151 -17.36 -0.83 -29.61
N CYS A 152 -17.82 -2.08 -29.62
CA CYS A 152 -17.74 -2.96 -28.45
C CYS A 152 -16.30 -3.20 -28.00
N MET A 153 -15.39 -3.50 -28.93
CA MET A 153 -13.97 -3.72 -28.63
C MET A 153 -13.30 -2.45 -28.10
N ALA A 154 -13.58 -1.29 -28.71
CA ALA A 154 -13.07 -0.01 -28.23
C ALA A 154 -13.58 0.29 -26.82
N SER A 155 -14.87 0.07 -26.56
CA SER A 155 -15.48 0.27 -25.24
C SER A 155 -14.87 -0.66 -24.18
N LEU A 156 -14.81 -1.97 -24.45
CA LEU A 156 -14.22 -2.95 -23.54
C LEU A 156 -12.75 -2.63 -23.24
N THR A 157 -11.98 -2.23 -24.26
CA THR A 157 -10.57 -1.86 -24.08
C THR A 157 -10.45 -0.60 -23.22
N THR A 158 -11.18 0.47 -23.55
CA THR A 158 -11.08 1.74 -22.82
C THR A 158 -11.57 1.62 -21.37
N PHE A 159 -12.71 0.97 -21.13
CA PHE A 159 -13.21 0.74 -19.78
C PHE A 159 -12.33 -0.25 -19.01
N GLY A 160 -11.87 -1.32 -19.65
CA GLY A 160 -10.96 -2.28 -19.03
C GLY A 160 -9.65 -1.63 -18.58
N LEU A 161 -9.03 -0.77 -19.40
CA LEU A 161 -7.84 -0.02 -18.99
C LEU A 161 -8.13 0.97 -17.85
N LEU A 162 -9.32 1.59 -17.85
CA LEU A 162 -9.71 2.52 -16.79
C LEU A 162 -9.91 1.79 -15.46
N GLU A 163 -10.50 0.59 -15.49
CA GLU A 163 -10.69 -0.25 -14.32
C GLU A 163 -9.35 -0.74 -13.76
N VAL A 164 -8.46 -1.25 -14.62
CA VAL A 164 -7.09 -1.61 -14.22
C VAL A 164 -6.37 -0.42 -13.59
N GLY A 165 -6.57 0.78 -14.14
CA GLY A 165 -6.07 2.02 -13.55
C GLY A 165 -6.59 2.21 -12.13
N ASN A 166 -7.91 2.09 -11.92
CA ASN A 166 -8.55 2.24 -10.61
C ASN A 166 -8.05 1.23 -9.58
N THR A 167 -7.96 -0.05 -9.94
CA THR A 167 -7.46 -1.10 -9.03
C THR A 167 -6.00 -0.84 -8.62
N ILE A 168 -5.16 -0.34 -9.53
CA ILE A 168 -3.76 -0.01 -9.22
C ILE A 168 -3.63 1.23 -8.32
N LEU A 169 -4.65 2.10 -8.25
CA LEU A 169 -4.59 3.31 -7.41
C LEU A 169 -4.53 3.00 -5.92
N ASP A 170 -5.23 1.95 -5.46
CA ASP A 170 -5.23 1.53 -4.06
C ASP A 170 -5.01 0.01 -3.93
N PRO A 171 -3.76 -0.46 -4.09
CA PRO A 171 -3.45 -1.90 -4.13
C PRO A 171 -3.51 -2.58 -2.74
N PHE A 172 -4.00 -1.87 -1.73
CA PHE A 172 -4.06 -2.31 -0.33
C PHE A 172 -5.49 -2.33 0.21
N GLY A 173 -6.48 -2.22 -0.68
CA GLY A 173 -7.90 -2.18 -0.38
C GLY A 173 -8.50 -3.54 -0.07
N GLU A 174 -9.77 -3.71 -0.46
CA GLU A 174 -10.57 -4.91 -0.25
C GLU A 174 -10.78 -5.72 -1.55
N ASP A 175 -10.23 -5.25 -2.67
CA ASP A 175 -10.47 -5.86 -3.97
C ASP A 175 -9.75 -7.21 -4.09
N ALA A 176 -10.30 -8.12 -4.89
CA ALA A 176 -9.75 -9.47 -5.02
C ALA A 176 -8.34 -9.47 -5.65
N GLU A 177 -8.03 -8.43 -6.42
CA GLU A 177 -6.77 -8.19 -7.09
C GLU A 177 -5.72 -7.50 -6.20
N ASP A 178 -6.10 -7.06 -5.00
CA ASP A 178 -5.22 -6.35 -4.08
C ASP A 178 -4.19 -7.27 -3.41
N PHE A 179 -3.14 -6.65 -2.83
CA PHE A 179 -2.13 -7.42 -2.11
C PHE A 179 -2.72 -8.08 -0.86
N ALA A 180 -2.53 -9.39 -0.74
CA ALA A 180 -2.90 -10.18 0.44
C ALA A 180 -1.97 -9.89 1.64
N LEU A 181 -2.03 -8.67 2.19
CA LEU A 181 -1.18 -8.19 3.28
C LEU A 181 -1.25 -9.08 4.52
N LEU A 182 -2.45 -9.58 4.86
CA LEU A 182 -2.64 -10.49 5.99
C LEU A 182 -1.84 -11.79 5.79
N HIS A 183 -1.80 -12.33 4.58
CA HIS A 183 -1.05 -13.54 4.29
C HIS A 183 0.46 -13.33 4.47
N PHE A 184 1.01 -12.18 4.07
CA PHE A 184 2.45 -11.88 4.23
C PHE A 184 2.89 -11.63 5.66
N VAL A 185 1.94 -11.31 6.54
CA VAL A 185 2.22 -10.94 7.93
C VAL A 185 2.00 -12.14 8.85
N GLU A 186 1.05 -13.02 8.51
CA GLU A 186 0.75 -14.21 9.29
C GLU A 186 1.66 -15.42 9.02
N TYR A 187 2.32 -15.48 7.86
CA TYR A 187 3.26 -16.54 7.46
C TYR A 187 4.71 -16.06 7.48
#